data_AF-A0A7R9L2W4-F1
#
_entry.id   AF-A0A7R9L2W4-F1
#
_cell.length_a   1.000
_cell.length_b   1.000
_cell.length_c   1.000
_cell.angle_alpha   90.00
_cell.angle_beta   90.00
_cell.angle_gamma   90.00
#
_symmetry.space_group_name_H-M   'P 1'
#
loop_
_entity.id
_entity.type
_entity.pdbx_description
1 polymer ?
#
loop_
_entity_poly.entity_id
_entity_poly.type
_entity_poly.pdbx_seq_one_letter_code
_entity_poly.pdbx_strand_id
1 'polypeptide(L)'
;MWWTLTGNYGNILPIDWSKTYARSLHLPALNINASQMRATNAANNNPNADLFDPTCDEEELAKELDMHSLILASLQQEPIFTAEQVLEEIDEIMMNESESTSSGCTVSDTASTDKSPTSGGGKAADDKHSIAALLYEEKLKTYSSVQLNELYVELERMIQHNSETLINELALRDELEFEKELKNTFISLLLSVQNKRRQHHIDRKRGRTLEPKYLTTVIPYNTGRGPPTVATLQILIKILRAINEDSPTVPTLLTDYILKVICPTT
;
A
#
# COMPACT_ATOMS: atom_id res chain seq x y z
N MET A 1 -54.11 13.12 40.48
CA MET A 1 -54.53 13.26 39.07
C MET A 1 -53.77 12.35 38.11
N TRP A 2 -52.46 12.11 38.28
CA TRP A 2 -51.71 11.21 37.39
C TRP A 2 -52.10 9.72 37.51
N TRP A 3 -52.41 9.24 38.72
CA TRP A 3 -52.77 7.83 38.97
C TRP A 3 -54.09 7.39 38.31
N THR A 4 -55.04 8.31 38.15
CA THR A 4 -56.32 8.09 37.43
C THR A 4 -56.16 8.11 35.92
N LEU A 5 -55.16 8.83 35.40
CA LEU A 5 -54.90 8.92 33.97
C LEU A 5 -54.14 7.68 33.45
N THR A 6 -53.32 7.06 34.31
CA THR A 6 -52.49 5.90 33.94
C THR A 6 -52.99 4.55 34.50
N GLY A 7 -53.96 4.56 35.42
CA GLY A 7 -54.46 3.35 36.09
C GLY A 7 -55.06 2.28 35.18
N ASN A 8 -55.52 2.64 33.97
CA ASN A 8 -56.05 1.69 32.98
C ASN A 8 -54.96 1.04 32.11
N TYR A 9 -53.72 1.55 32.13
CA TYR A 9 -52.61 1.03 31.33
C TYR A 9 -51.73 0.05 32.12
N GLY A 10 -52.01 -0.17 33.41
CA GLY A 10 -51.25 -1.04 34.31
C GLY A 10 -51.38 -2.55 34.05
N ASN A 11 -52.27 -2.95 33.13
CA ASN A 11 -52.49 -4.35 32.72
C ASN A 11 -52.20 -4.62 31.24
N ILE A 12 -51.48 -3.71 30.55
CA ILE A 12 -51.03 -3.99 29.18
C ILE A 12 -49.96 -5.07 29.26
N LEU A 13 -50.28 -6.26 28.75
CA LEU A 13 -49.29 -7.32 28.56
C LEU A 13 -48.07 -6.75 27.82
N PRO A 14 -46.85 -7.16 28.19
CA PRO A 14 -45.65 -6.76 27.45
C PRO A 14 -45.87 -6.99 25.95
N ILE A 15 -45.64 -5.94 25.15
CA ILE A 15 -45.79 -6.02 23.70
C ILE A 15 -44.89 -7.13 23.19
N ASP A 16 -45.51 -8.15 22.62
CA ASP A 16 -44.81 -9.23 21.95
C ASP A 16 -44.33 -8.74 20.58
N TRP A 17 -43.15 -8.12 20.57
CA TRP A 17 -42.53 -7.60 19.37
C TRP A 17 -42.35 -8.66 18.29
N SER A 18 -42.33 -9.95 18.64
CA SER A 18 -42.19 -11.05 17.67
C SER A 18 -43.36 -11.14 16.68
N LYS A 19 -44.56 -10.71 17.09
CA LYS A 19 -45.79 -10.79 16.27
C LYS A 19 -46.21 -9.46 15.65
N THR A 20 -45.44 -8.40 15.89
CA THR A 20 -45.81 -7.05 15.45
C THR A 20 -45.61 -6.91 13.94
N TYR A 21 -46.59 -6.31 13.26
CA TYR A 21 -46.54 -6.04 11.82
C TYR A 21 -45.30 -5.23 11.41
N ALA A 22 -44.91 -4.22 12.20
CA ALA A 22 -43.68 -3.46 11.99
C ALA A 22 -42.44 -4.36 11.93
N ARG A 23 -42.32 -5.32 12.84
CA ARG A 23 -41.22 -6.29 12.82
C ARG A 23 -41.28 -7.16 11.56
N SER A 24 -42.46 -7.62 11.15
CA SER A 24 -42.61 -8.41 9.91
C SER A 24 -42.21 -7.66 8.63
N LEU A 25 -42.35 -6.33 8.59
CA LEU A 25 -41.90 -5.49 7.47
C LEU A 25 -40.38 -5.27 7.48
N HIS A 26 -39.76 -5.15 8.66
CA HIS A 26 -38.32 -4.97 8.79
C HIS A 26 -37.53 -6.28 8.64
N LEU A 27 -38.13 -7.44 8.92
CA LEU A 27 -37.47 -8.75 8.81
C LEU A 27 -36.91 -9.05 7.41
N PRO A 28 -37.66 -8.82 6.30
CA PRO A 28 -37.16 -9.00 4.94
C PRO A 28 -35.93 -8.13 4.64
N ALA A 29 -35.91 -6.89 5.15
CA ALA A 29 -34.79 -5.98 4.95
C ALA A 29 -33.52 -6.42 5.71
N LEU A 30 -33.69 -7.05 6.87
CA LEU A 30 -32.58 -7.53 7.72
C LEU A 30 -32.12 -8.97 7.37
N ASN A 31 -32.87 -9.69 6.50
CA ASN A 31 -32.56 -11.03 6.00
C ASN A 31 -32.15 -12.10 7.05
N ILE A 32 -32.50 -11.90 8.32
CA ILE A 32 -32.06 -12.72 9.47
C ILE A 32 -32.62 -14.15 9.42
N ASN A 33 -33.83 -14.31 8.88
CA ASN A 33 -34.45 -15.63 8.77
C ASN A 33 -33.84 -16.47 7.62
N ALA A 34 -33.18 -15.85 6.64
CA ALA A 34 -32.53 -16.60 5.56
C ALA A 34 -31.24 -17.28 6.04
N SER A 35 -30.47 -16.61 6.90
CA SER A 35 -29.31 -17.23 7.56
C SER A 35 -29.76 -18.33 8.53
N GLN A 36 -30.83 -18.10 9.29
CA GLN A 36 -31.39 -19.11 10.21
C GLN A 36 -32.01 -20.32 9.47
N MET A 37 -32.74 -20.11 8.36
CA MET A 37 -33.26 -21.21 7.52
C MET A 37 -32.16 -21.96 6.77
N ARG A 38 -31.05 -21.30 6.39
CA ARG A 38 -29.88 -22.00 5.85
C ARG A 38 -29.20 -22.87 6.91
N ALA A 39 -29.13 -22.39 8.15
CA ALA A 39 -28.57 -23.15 9.27
C ALA A 39 -29.43 -24.38 9.64
N THR A 40 -30.76 -24.26 9.69
CA THR A 40 -31.65 -25.39 9.99
C THR A 40 -31.71 -26.43 8.87
N ASN A 41 -31.65 -26.01 7.60
CA ASN A 41 -31.60 -26.92 6.46
C ASN A 41 -30.25 -27.64 6.31
N ALA A 42 -29.16 -27.07 6.84
CA ALA A 42 -27.85 -27.72 6.90
C ALA A 42 -27.78 -28.80 7.99
N ALA A 43 -28.40 -28.56 9.15
CA ALA A 43 -28.43 -29.52 10.27
C ALA A 43 -29.19 -30.82 9.93
N ASN A 44 -30.22 -30.76 9.06
CA ASN A 44 -30.99 -31.93 8.65
C ASN A 44 -30.30 -32.82 7.60
N ASN A 45 -29.22 -32.37 6.96
CA ASN A 45 -28.61 -33.10 5.84
C ASN A 45 -27.22 -33.70 6.14
N ASN A 46 -26.55 -33.37 7.24
CA ASN A 46 -25.29 -34.03 7.61
C ASN A 46 -24.90 -33.78 9.09
N PRO A 47 -24.79 -34.80 9.95
CA PRO A 47 -24.40 -34.62 11.36
C PRO A 47 -22.89 -34.32 11.57
N ASN A 48 -22.09 -34.24 10.49
CA ASN A 48 -20.66 -33.86 10.55
C ASN A 48 -20.37 -32.43 10.05
N ALA A 49 -21.40 -31.59 9.87
CA ALA A 49 -21.22 -30.18 9.54
C ALA A 49 -20.86 -29.34 10.77
N ASP A 50 -19.80 -29.74 11.48
CA ASP A 50 -19.18 -28.89 12.48
C ASP A 50 -18.34 -27.81 11.77
N LEU A 51 -18.47 -26.57 12.24
CA LEU A 51 -17.79 -25.34 11.80
C LEU A 51 -18.40 -24.63 10.58
N PHE A 52 -19.65 -24.16 10.72
CA PHE A 52 -20.01 -22.89 10.10
C PHE A 52 -19.21 -21.80 10.82
N ASP A 53 -18.13 -21.31 10.20
CA ASP A 53 -17.34 -20.20 10.72
C ASP A 53 -18.07 -18.87 10.41
N PRO A 54 -18.63 -18.17 11.41
CA PRO A 54 -19.37 -16.92 11.21
C PRO A 54 -18.49 -15.75 10.74
N THR A 55 -17.16 -15.91 10.70
CA THR A 55 -16.22 -14.86 10.25
C THR A 55 -16.16 -14.72 8.72
N CYS A 56 -16.67 -15.70 7.96
CA CYS A 56 -16.66 -15.66 6.50
C CYS A 56 -17.58 -14.55 5.93
N ASP A 57 -18.73 -14.34 6.57
CA ASP A 57 -19.67 -13.28 6.16
C ASP A 57 -19.15 -11.89 6.64
N GLU A 58 -18.35 -11.85 7.71
CA GLU A 58 -17.72 -10.63 8.24
C GLU A 58 -16.57 -10.13 7.34
N GLU A 59 -15.76 -11.04 6.77
CA GLU A 59 -14.69 -10.68 5.80
C GLU A 59 -15.27 -10.11 4.49
N GLU A 60 -16.39 -10.67 4.01
CA GLU A 60 -17.08 -10.17 2.81
C GLU A 60 -17.69 -8.78 3.06
N LEU A 61 -18.29 -8.57 4.24
CA LEU A 61 -18.83 -7.28 4.67
C LEU A 61 -17.73 -6.23 4.86
N ALA A 62 -16.59 -6.59 5.45
CA ALA A 62 -15.45 -5.69 5.62
C ALA A 62 -14.91 -5.19 4.26
N LYS A 63 -14.91 -6.06 3.25
CA LYS A 63 -14.49 -5.71 1.88
C LYS A 63 -15.47 -4.78 1.17
N GLU A 64 -16.77 -4.95 1.38
CA GLU A 64 -17.79 -4.04 0.86
C GLU A 64 -17.67 -2.64 1.48
N LEU A 65 -17.40 -2.57 2.79
CA LEU A 65 -17.15 -1.32 3.50
C LEU A 65 -15.85 -0.63 3.06
N ASP A 66 -14.79 -1.39 2.75
CA ASP A 66 -13.53 -0.87 2.22
C ASP A 66 -13.72 -0.23 0.83
N MET A 67 -14.46 -0.90 -0.05
CA MET A 67 -14.87 -0.34 -1.35
C MET A 67 -15.63 0.99 -1.21
N HIS A 68 -16.59 1.06 -0.28
CA HIS A 68 -17.33 2.31 -0.03
C HIS A 68 -16.44 3.40 0.55
N SER A 69 -15.47 3.04 1.40
CA SER A 69 -14.50 3.97 1.99
C SER A 69 -13.56 4.57 0.93
N LEU A 70 -13.12 3.76 -0.05
CA LEU A 70 -12.33 4.23 -1.19
C LEU A 70 -13.10 5.23 -2.05
N ILE A 71 -14.39 4.97 -2.30
CA ILE A 71 -15.27 5.86 -3.07
C ILE A 71 -15.45 7.19 -2.33
N LEU A 72 -15.70 7.17 -1.03
CA LEU A 72 -15.82 8.40 -0.24
C LEU A 72 -14.52 9.21 -0.19
N ALA A 73 -13.37 8.54 -0.05
CA ALA A 73 -12.06 9.20 -0.08
C ALA A 73 -11.78 9.83 -1.46
N SER A 74 -12.25 9.20 -2.55
CA SER A 74 -12.13 9.77 -3.91
C SER A 74 -13.01 11.00 -4.14
N LEU A 75 -14.15 11.10 -3.44
CA LEU A 75 -15.05 12.26 -3.48
C LEU A 75 -14.55 13.43 -2.61
N GLN A 76 -13.56 13.19 -1.73
CA GLN A 76 -12.96 14.19 -0.85
C GLN A 76 -11.62 14.74 -1.37
N GLN A 77 -11.21 14.42 -2.61
CA GLN A 77 -10.01 15.03 -3.20
C GLN A 77 -10.20 16.55 -3.35
N GLU A 78 -9.12 17.28 -3.09
CA GLU A 78 -8.98 18.74 -3.13
C GLU A 78 -9.71 19.40 -4.30
N PRO A 79 -10.19 20.65 -4.16
CA PRO A 79 -10.89 21.35 -5.24
C PRO A 79 -10.02 21.31 -6.49
N ILE A 80 -10.55 20.68 -7.55
CA ILE A 80 -9.93 20.70 -8.87
C ILE A 80 -9.74 22.15 -9.29
N PHE A 81 -8.52 22.66 -9.21
CA PHE A 81 -8.19 23.95 -9.78
C PHE A 81 -8.55 23.92 -11.26
N THR A 82 -9.36 24.87 -11.70
CA THR A 82 -9.71 24.99 -13.10
C THR A 82 -8.45 25.31 -13.89
N ALA A 83 -8.35 24.81 -15.12
CA ALA A 83 -7.19 25.07 -15.98
C ALA A 83 -6.89 26.58 -16.12
N GLU A 84 -7.94 27.43 -16.03
CA GLU A 84 -7.82 28.89 -16.03
C GLU A 84 -7.04 29.42 -14.84
N GLN A 85 -7.27 28.89 -13.63
CA GLN A 85 -6.61 29.35 -12.41
C GLN A 85 -5.13 28.93 -12.38
N VAL A 86 -4.82 27.77 -12.96
CA VAL A 86 -3.44 27.31 -13.14
C VAL A 86 -2.70 28.16 -14.18
N LEU A 87 -3.38 28.56 -15.26
CA LEU A 87 -2.82 29.45 -16.27
C LEU A 87 -2.52 30.84 -15.70
N GLU A 88 -3.42 31.39 -14.88
CA GLU A 88 -3.23 32.70 -14.22
C GLU A 88 -2.04 32.69 -13.24
N GLU A 89 -1.87 31.60 -12.47
CA GLU A 89 -0.71 31.43 -11.56
C GLU A 89 0.62 31.31 -12.32
N ILE A 90 0.64 30.59 -13.45
CA ILE A 90 1.85 30.46 -14.29
C ILE A 90 2.23 31.82 -14.91
N ASP A 91 1.25 32.59 -15.39
CA ASP A 91 1.51 33.94 -15.92
C ASP A 91 2.02 34.89 -14.83
N GLU A 92 1.49 34.80 -13.59
CA GLU A 92 1.96 35.59 -12.45
C GLU A 92 3.41 35.26 -12.07
N ILE A 93 3.80 33.98 -12.09
CA ILE A 93 5.19 33.55 -11.84
C ILE A 93 6.13 34.06 -12.93
N MET A 94 5.72 33.98 -14.21
CA MET A 94 6.54 34.47 -15.33
C MET A 94 6.71 36.00 -15.33
N MET A 95 5.70 36.75 -14.89
CA MET A 95 5.83 38.21 -14.74
C MET A 95 6.75 38.59 -13.58
N ASN A 96 6.64 37.93 -12.42
CA ASN A 96 7.43 38.26 -11.23
C ASN A 96 8.92 37.89 -11.34
N GLU A 97 9.29 36.83 -12.07
CA GLU A 97 10.70 36.50 -12.34
C GLU A 97 11.39 37.51 -13.26
N SER A 98 10.64 38.18 -14.14
CA SER A 98 11.20 39.15 -15.08
C SER A 98 11.49 40.53 -14.46
N GLU A 99 10.80 40.93 -13.40
CA GLU A 99 11.00 42.23 -12.72
C GLU A 99 12.05 42.17 -11.59
N SER A 100 12.53 40.98 -11.21
CA SER A 100 13.45 40.80 -10.07
C SER A 100 14.93 41.03 -10.38
N THR A 101 15.31 41.52 -11.57
CA THR A 101 16.73 41.83 -11.91
C THR A 101 17.07 43.31 -12.04
N SER A 102 16.14 44.24 -11.75
CA SER A 102 16.48 45.67 -11.71
C SER A 102 15.83 46.42 -10.54
N SER A 103 16.54 46.47 -9.41
CA SER A 103 16.69 47.62 -8.50
C SER A 103 16.51 47.27 -7.02
N GLY A 104 17.54 47.60 -6.22
CA GLY A 104 17.36 48.18 -4.90
C GLY A 104 17.25 47.23 -3.69
N CYS A 105 18.35 47.14 -2.96
CA CYS A 105 18.40 46.71 -1.56
C CYS A 105 17.40 47.47 -0.67
N THR A 106 16.50 46.77 0.04
CA THR A 106 16.02 47.18 1.39
C THR A 106 15.61 45.97 2.23
N VAL A 107 16.13 45.95 3.45
CA VAL A 107 15.94 45.00 4.54
C VAL A 107 14.50 45.08 5.08
N SER A 108 13.82 43.95 5.36
CA SER A 108 13.04 43.74 6.60
C SER A 108 12.58 42.29 6.79
N ASP A 109 12.60 41.89 8.06
CA ASP A 109 12.27 40.59 8.63
C ASP A 109 10.88 40.05 8.30
N THR A 110 10.76 38.74 8.11
CA THR A 110 9.93 37.89 9.00
C THR A 110 10.30 36.42 8.82
N ALA A 111 10.72 35.82 9.93
CA ALA A 111 10.96 34.39 10.03
C ALA A 111 9.63 33.62 10.00
N SER A 112 9.56 32.56 9.20
CA SER A 112 8.85 31.33 9.57
C SER A 112 9.39 30.17 8.73
N THR A 113 10.06 29.29 9.46
CA THR A 113 10.66 28.05 9.07
C THR A 113 9.59 27.07 8.56
N ASP A 114 9.74 26.55 7.35
CA ASP A 114 9.42 25.14 7.11
C ASP A 114 10.38 24.56 6.07
N LYS A 115 11.43 23.91 6.57
CA LYS A 115 12.40 23.17 5.78
C LYS A 115 11.83 21.78 5.52
N SER A 116 11.22 21.58 4.36
CA SER A 116 11.12 20.23 3.78
C SER A 116 12.46 19.85 3.11
N PRO A 117 12.97 18.63 3.31
CA PRO A 117 14.25 18.21 2.78
C PRO A 117 14.09 17.69 1.35
N THR A 118 14.12 18.58 0.35
CA THR A 118 14.24 18.17 -1.05
C THR A 118 15.72 17.93 -1.37
N SER A 119 16.34 16.94 -0.70
CA SER A 119 17.68 16.48 -1.04
C SER A 119 17.60 15.56 -2.26
N GLY A 120 17.96 16.07 -3.43
CA GLY A 120 18.24 15.23 -4.59
C GLY A 120 18.35 15.95 -5.94
N GLY A 121 17.62 17.05 -6.13
CA GLY A 121 17.53 17.70 -7.45
C GLY A 121 18.52 18.85 -7.72
N GLY A 122 19.00 19.54 -6.68
CA GLY A 122 19.69 20.83 -6.84
C GLY A 122 21.13 20.74 -7.39
N LYS A 123 21.89 19.69 -7.04
CA LYS A 123 23.30 19.61 -7.42
C LYS A 123 23.53 19.41 -8.92
N ALA A 124 22.68 18.60 -9.57
CA ALA A 124 22.84 18.30 -10.98
C ALA A 124 22.59 19.50 -11.92
N ALA A 125 21.79 20.49 -11.49
CA ALA A 125 21.58 21.72 -12.24
C ALA A 125 22.77 22.68 -12.08
N ASP A 126 23.23 22.89 -10.84
CA ASP A 126 24.40 23.72 -10.55
C ASP A 126 25.68 23.19 -11.23
N ASP A 127 25.87 21.86 -11.24
CA ASP A 127 27.03 21.23 -11.88
C ASP A 127 26.99 21.36 -13.42
N LYS A 128 25.79 21.33 -14.04
CA LYS A 128 25.64 21.59 -15.48
C LYS A 128 25.95 23.03 -15.84
N HIS A 129 25.53 23.99 -15.03
CA HIS A 129 25.86 25.40 -15.20
C HIS A 129 27.36 25.65 -14.99
N SER A 130 27.99 24.95 -14.04
CA SER A 130 29.44 24.95 -13.82
C SER A 130 30.21 24.46 -15.05
N ILE A 131 29.84 23.30 -15.61
CA ILE A 131 30.47 22.72 -16.80
C ILE A 131 30.32 23.66 -18.01
N ALA A 132 29.11 24.21 -18.22
CA ALA A 132 28.85 25.13 -19.32
C ALA A 132 29.63 26.46 -19.17
N ALA A 133 29.78 26.97 -17.95
CA ALA A 133 30.57 28.16 -17.66
C ALA A 133 32.08 27.94 -17.85
N LEU A 134 32.56 26.73 -17.57
CA LEU A 134 33.96 26.33 -17.77
C LEU A 134 34.32 26.13 -19.25
N LEU A 135 33.35 25.78 -20.10
CA LEU A 135 33.53 25.51 -21.54
C LEU A 135 33.27 26.71 -22.46
N TYR A 136 33.07 27.91 -21.90
CA TYR A 136 32.79 29.11 -22.71
C TYR A 136 33.99 29.48 -23.60
N GLU A 137 33.82 29.32 -24.92
CA GLU A 137 34.90 29.34 -25.92
C GLU A 137 35.75 30.62 -25.89
N GLU A 138 35.13 31.76 -25.60
CA GLU A 138 35.80 33.06 -25.52
C GLU A 138 36.77 33.14 -24.32
N LYS A 139 36.39 32.50 -23.20
CA LYS A 139 37.22 32.41 -21.98
C LYS A 139 38.40 31.46 -22.20
N LEU A 140 38.18 30.32 -22.87
CA LEU A 140 39.24 29.35 -23.16
C LEU A 140 40.38 29.96 -23.99
N LYS A 141 40.07 30.84 -24.95
CA LYS A 141 41.07 31.52 -25.79
C LYS A 141 41.94 32.52 -25.02
N THR A 142 41.49 32.96 -23.85
CA THR A 142 42.26 33.90 -22.99
C THR A 142 43.19 33.21 -22.00
N TYR A 143 43.05 31.90 -21.78
CA TYR A 143 43.87 31.16 -20.82
C TYR A 143 45.27 30.84 -21.36
N SER A 144 46.26 30.90 -20.46
CA SER A 144 47.60 30.39 -20.76
C SER A 144 47.62 28.86 -20.85
N SER A 145 48.64 28.30 -21.52
CA SER A 145 48.78 26.85 -21.67
C SER A 145 48.80 26.08 -20.34
N VAL A 146 49.25 26.70 -19.25
CA VAL A 146 49.28 26.08 -17.91
C VAL A 146 47.86 26.03 -17.32
N GLN A 147 47.12 27.14 -17.38
CA GLN A 147 45.75 27.24 -16.89
C GLN A 147 44.79 26.34 -17.68
N LEU A 148 45.00 26.20 -18.99
CA LEU A 148 44.21 25.29 -19.83
C LEU A 148 44.44 23.82 -19.46
N ASN A 149 45.68 23.46 -19.10
CA ASN A 149 46.00 22.11 -18.64
C ASN A 149 45.43 21.82 -17.24
N GLU A 150 45.46 22.80 -16.33
CA GLU A 150 44.78 22.70 -15.02
C GLU A 150 43.27 22.50 -15.18
N LEU A 151 42.63 23.28 -16.06
CA LEU A 151 41.21 23.13 -16.37
C LEU A 151 40.90 21.76 -16.99
N TYR A 152 41.77 21.28 -17.89
CA TYR A 152 41.65 19.94 -18.48
C TYR A 152 41.70 18.85 -17.41
N VAL A 153 42.66 18.91 -16.48
CA VAL A 153 42.77 17.96 -15.37
C VAL A 153 41.56 18.03 -14.43
N GLU A 154 41.03 19.22 -14.16
CA GLU A 154 39.82 19.38 -13.35
C GLU A 154 38.58 18.81 -14.04
N LEU A 155 38.44 19.03 -15.35
CA LEU A 155 37.39 18.41 -16.16
C LEU A 155 37.51 16.89 -16.16
N GLU A 156 38.72 16.33 -16.32
CA GLU A 156 38.95 14.88 -16.22
C GLU A 156 38.56 14.33 -14.84
N ARG A 157 38.93 15.03 -13.76
CA ARG A 157 38.57 14.66 -12.39
C ARG A 157 37.05 14.69 -12.18
N MET A 158 36.37 15.71 -12.68
CA MET A 158 34.92 15.84 -12.59
C MET A 158 34.20 14.77 -13.44
N ILE A 159 34.70 14.47 -14.64
CA ILE A 159 34.19 13.36 -15.47
C ILE A 159 34.32 12.04 -14.72
N GLN A 160 35.48 11.76 -14.11
CA GLN A 160 35.71 10.54 -13.32
C GLN A 160 34.73 10.45 -12.14
N HIS A 161 34.59 11.51 -11.35
CA HIS A 161 33.68 11.54 -10.20
C HIS A 161 32.21 11.36 -10.60
N ASN A 162 31.77 12.04 -11.66
CA ASN A 162 30.40 11.90 -12.18
C ASN A 162 30.17 10.49 -12.73
N SER A 163 31.17 9.89 -13.37
CA SER A 163 31.08 8.51 -13.87
C SER A 163 30.97 7.50 -12.73
N GLU A 164 31.73 7.67 -11.65
CA GLU A 164 31.66 6.83 -10.44
C GLU A 164 30.30 6.96 -9.76
N THR A 165 29.82 8.19 -9.60
CA THR A 165 28.49 8.47 -9.04
C THR A 165 27.40 7.82 -9.88
N LEU A 166 27.46 7.96 -11.21
CA LEU A 166 26.50 7.33 -12.11
C LEU A 166 26.50 5.81 -11.98
N ILE A 167 27.67 5.17 -11.90
CA ILE A 167 27.78 3.71 -11.73
C ILE A 167 27.13 3.28 -10.41
N ASN A 168 27.40 3.99 -9.33
CA ASN A 168 26.83 3.69 -8.01
C ASN A 168 25.31 3.85 -7.99
N GLU A 169 24.78 4.93 -8.60
CA GLU A 169 23.34 5.16 -8.71
C GLU A 169 22.64 4.11 -9.59
N LEU A 170 23.28 3.67 -10.69
CA LEU A 170 22.76 2.58 -11.51
C LEU A 170 22.71 1.27 -10.73
N ALA A 171 23.76 0.94 -9.98
CA ALA A 171 23.78 -0.26 -9.13
C ALA A 171 22.69 -0.19 -8.04
N LEU A 172 22.49 0.97 -7.40
CA LEU A 172 21.44 1.18 -6.42
C LEU A 172 20.04 1.02 -7.05
N ARG A 173 19.83 1.58 -8.23
CA ARG A 173 18.58 1.43 -8.97
C ARG A 173 18.27 -0.03 -9.26
N ASP A 174 19.26 -0.80 -9.71
CA ASP A 174 19.08 -2.22 -10.05
C ASP A 174 18.76 -3.06 -8.78
N GLU A 175 19.37 -2.76 -7.63
CA GLU A 175 19.03 -3.39 -6.35
C GLU A 175 17.57 -3.08 -5.92
N LEU A 176 17.15 -1.82 -6.06
CA LEU A 176 15.77 -1.41 -5.76
C LEU A 176 14.75 -2.04 -6.73
N GLU A 177 15.10 -2.16 -8.01
CA GLU A 177 14.28 -2.85 -9.01
C GLU A 177 14.13 -4.33 -8.67
N PHE A 178 15.22 -4.98 -8.25
CA PHE A 178 15.18 -6.35 -7.75
C PHE A 178 14.27 -6.51 -6.51
N GLU A 179 14.39 -5.62 -5.53
CA GLU A 179 13.52 -5.64 -4.35
C GLU A 179 12.04 -5.47 -4.73
N LYS A 180 11.74 -4.54 -5.65
CA LYS A 180 10.39 -4.32 -6.17
C LYS A 180 9.85 -5.56 -6.88
N GLU A 181 10.66 -6.20 -7.72
CA GLU A 181 10.27 -7.43 -8.45
C GLU A 181 9.97 -8.58 -7.48
N LEU A 182 10.77 -8.72 -6.41
CA LEU A 182 10.50 -9.69 -5.35
C LEU A 182 9.18 -9.39 -4.62
N LYS A 183 8.93 -8.12 -4.27
CA LYS A 183 7.65 -7.71 -3.63
C LYS A 183 6.46 -8.00 -4.55
N ASN A 184 6.55 -7.64 -5.84
CA ASN A 184 5.50 -7.92 -6.82
C ASN A 184 5.25 -9.42 -6.98
N THR A 185 6.33 -10.22 -7.05
CA THR A 185 6.25 -11.68 -7.13
C THR A 185 5.58 -12.26 -5.88
N PHE A 186 5.97 -11.79 -4.69
CA PHE A 186 5.39 -12.19 -3.42
C PHE A 186 3.89 -11.87 -3.37
N ILE A 187 3.49 -10.63 -3.69
CA ILE A 187 2.10 -10.20 -3.68
C ILE A 187 1.27 -11.05 -4.66
N SER A 188 1.78 -11.28 -5.87
CA SER A 188 1.11 -12.07 -6.90
C SER A 188 0.89 -13.53 -6.46
N LEU A 189 1.92 -14.15 -5.87
CA LEU A 189 1.82 -15.51 -5.33
C LEU A 189 0.89 -15.57 -4.13
N LEU A 190 0.95 -14.59 -3.22
CA LEU A 190 0.10 -14.52 -2.05
C LEU A 190 -1.38 -14.44 -2.47
N LEU A 191 -1.68 -13.57 -3.41
CA LEU A 191 -3.02 -13.41 -3.97
C LEU A 191 -3.48 -14.68 -4.69
N SER A 192 -2.58 -15.34 -5.44
CA SER A 192 -2.87 -16.62 -6.09
C SER A 192 -3.23 -17.71 -5.09
N VAL A 193 -2.44 -17.88 -4.02
CA VAL A 193 -2.71 -18.86 -2.95
C VAL A 193 -4.01 -18.54 -2.22
N GLN A 194 -4.27 -17.26 -1.90
CA GLN A 194 -5.53 -16.83 -1.29
C GLN A 194 -6.74 -17.12 -2.18
N ASN A 195 -6.65 -16.82 -3.47
CA ASN A 195 -7.72 -17.12 -4.43
C ASN A 195 -7.92 -18.64 -4.57
N LYS A 196 -6.85 -19.43 -4.62
CA LYS A 196 -6.91 -20.90 -4.68
C LYS A 196 -7.56 -21.48 -3.41
N ARG A 197 -7.26 -20.93 -2.22
CA ARG A 197 -7.93 -21.28 -0.95
C ARG A 197 -9.42 -20.98 -0.99
N ARG A 198 -9.81 -19.78 -1.45
CA ARG A 198 -11.22 -19.39 -1.58
C ARG A 198 -11.96 -20.32 -2.54
N GLN A 199 -11.36 -20.60 -3.70
CA GLN A 199 -11.93 -21.50 -4.71
C GLN A 199 -12.08 -22.93 -4.15
N HIS A 200 -11.05 -23.44 -3.47
CA HIS A 200 -11.12 -24.75 -2.82
C HIS A 200 -12.25 -24.82 -1.77
N HIS A 201 -12.43 -23.79 -0.96
CA HIS A 201 -13.53 -23.74 0.01
C HIS A 201 -14.91 -23.75 -0.67
N ILE A 202 -15.07 -23.09 -1.82
CA ILE A 202 -16.32 -23.10 -2.62
C ILE A 202 -16.56 -24.49 -3.25
N ASP A 203 -15.52 -25.12 -3.81
CA ASP A 203 -15.65 -26.41 -4.49
C ASP A 203 -15.89 -27.58 -3.51
N ARG A 204 -15.34 -27.51 -2.30
CA ARG A 204 -15.67 -28.43 -1.20
C ARG A 204 -17.15 -28.42 -0.85
N LYS A 205 -17.81 -27.25 -0.83
CA LYS A 205 -19.27 -27.14 -0.62
C LYS A 205 -20.07 -27.79 -1.77
N ARG A 206 -19.45 -27.99 -2.94
CA ARG A 206 -20.06 -28.62 -4.13
C ARG A 206 -19.70 -30.11 -4.30
N GLY A 207 -18.96 -30.70 -3.34
CA GLY A 207 -18.71 -32.14 -3.30
C GLY A 207 -17.75 -32.69 -4.36
N ARG A 208 -16.86 -31.86 -4.93
CA ARG A 208 -15.84 -32.31 -5.89
C ARG A 208 -14.43 -31.91 -5.44
N THR A 209 -13.50 -32.87 -5.55
CA THR A 209 -12.02 -32.74 -5.70
C THR A 209 -11.17 -33.28 -4.55
N LEU A 210 -10.00 -33.83 -4.92
CA LEU A 210 -8.89 -34.28 -4.07
C LEU A 210 -8.44 -33.14 -3.13
N GLU A 211 -8.30 -33.44 -1.84
CA GLU A 211 -7.89 -32.48 -0.81
C GLU A 211 -6.42 -32.05 -1.02
N PRO A 212 -6.15 -30.79 -1.38
CA PRO A 212 -4.80 -30.25 -1.46
C PRO A 212 -4.22 -30.20 -0.04
N LYS A 213 -3.19 -31.02 0.21
CA LYS A 213 -2.66 -31.29 1.54
C LYS A 213 -1.96 -30.09 2.19
N TYR A 214 -1.42 -29.18 1.38
CA TYR A 214 -0.60 -28.06 1.85
C TYR A 214 -1.25 -26.70 1.62
N LEU A 215 -2.31 -26.62 0.82
CA LEU A 215 -2.95 -25.35 0.51
C LEU A 215 -3.43 -24.59 1.76
N THR A 216 -3.86 -25.29 2.82
CA THR A 216 -4.35 -24.70 4.07
C THR A 216 -3.25 -24.35 5.09
N THR A 217 -1.97 -24.60 4.80
CA THR A 217 -0.89 -24.36 5.76
C THR A 217 -0.69 -22.86 6.04
N VAL A 218 -0.62 -22.47 7.31
CA VAL A 218 -0.40 -21.08 7.71
C VAL A 218 1.11 -20.83 7.87
N ILE A 219 1.58 -19.70 7.34
CA ILE A 219 2.96 -19.24 7.53
C ILE A 219 2.97 -18.30 8.74
N PRO A 220 3.71 -18.61 9.82
CA PRO A 220 3.81 -17.70 10.96
C PRO A 220 4.48 -16.39 10.57
N TYR A 221 3.94 -15.26 11.01
CA TYR A 221 4.48 -13.93 10.77
C TYR A 221 4.59 -13.16 12.09
N ASN A 222 5.74 -12.51 12.31
CA ASN A 222 5.96 -11.67 13.49
C ASN A 222 5.83 -10.19 13.10
N THR A 223 4.72 -9.57 13.48
CA THR A 223 4.43 -8.14 13.21
C THR A 223 5.39 -7.20 13.93
N GLY A 224 6.07 -7.65 14.99
CA GLY A 224 7.01 -6.83 15.76
C GLY A 224 8.39 -6.65 15.12
N ARG A 225 8.71 -7.36 14.03
CA ARG A 225 10.05 -7.37 13.40
C ARG A 225 10.21 -6.39 12.23
N GLY A 226 9.23 -5.51 12.02
CA GLY A 226 9.19 -4.59 10.89
C GLY A 226 8.90 -5.30 9.54
N PRO A 227 9.01 -4.60 8.41
CA PRO A 227 8.80 -5.19 7.10
C PRO A 227 9.81 -6.32 6.82
N PRO A 228 9.43 -7.38 6.10
CA PRO A 228 10.31 -8.50 5.82
C PRO A 228 11.52 -8.05 5.00
N THR A 229 12.72 -8.45 5.43
CA THR A 229 13.96 -8.21 4.68
C THR A 229 13.93 -8.94 3.33
N VAL A 230 14.76 -8.52 2.36
CA VAL A 230 14.90 -9.17 1.05
C VAL A 230 15.15 -10.69 1.18
N ALA A 231 16.02 -11.10 2.09
CA ALA A 231 16.30 -12.51 2.36
C ALA A 231 15.08 -13.26 2.90
N THR A 232 14.35 -12.65 3.85
CA THR A 232 13.10 -13.20 4.38
C THR A 232 12.05 -13.33 3.29
N LEU A 233 11.91 -12.31 2.45
CA LEU A 233 10.95 -12.25 1.36
C LEU A 233 11.21 -13.37 0.33
N GLN A 234 12.46 -13.64 -0.02
CA GLN A 234 12.81 -14.77 -0.90
C GLN A 234 12.43 -16.13 -0.31
N ILE A 235 12.60 -16.34 1.00
CA ILE A 235 12.18 -17.58 1.66
C ILE A 235 10.65 -17.70 1.62
N LEU A 236 9.94 -16.61 1.90
CA LEU A 236 8.48 -16.57 1.84
C LEU A 236 7.95 -16.85 0.43
N ILE A 237 8.58 -16.29 -0.62
CA ILE A 237 8.25 -16.59 -2.03
C ILE A 237 8.42 -18.09 -2.32
N LYS A 238 9.51 -18.71 -1.86
CA LYS A 238 9.74 -20.15 -2.05
C LYS A 238 8.67 -21.00 -1.37
N ILE A 239 8.27 -20.62 -0.15
CA ILE A 239 7.20 -21.30 0.59
C ILE A 239 5.86 -21.13 -0.15
N LEU A 240 5.51 -19.90 -0.56
CA LEU A 240 4.25 -19.63 -1.27
C LEU A 240 4.17 -20.37 -2.60
N ARG A 241 5.27 -20.44 -3.37
CA ARG A 241 5.33 -21.24 -4.60
C ARG A 241 5.11 -22.73 -4.30
N ALA A 242 5.79 -23.27 -3.29
CA ALA A 242 5.63 -24.66 -2.89
C ALA A 242 4.20 -24.99 -2.41
N ILE A 243 3.54 -24.06 -1.70
CA ILE A 243 2.13 -24.18 -1.32
C ILE A 243 1.23 -24.14 -2.56
N ASN A 244 1.49 -23.21 -3.49
CA ASN A 244 0.68 -23.08 -4.70
C ASN A 244 0.76 -24.33 -5.60
N GLU A 245 1.92 -24.98 -5.65
CA GLU A 245 2.20 -26.20 -6.40
C GLU A 245 1.87 -27.49 -5.61
N ASP A 246 1.35 -27.39 -4.38
CA ASP A 246 1.06 -28.51 -3.47
C ASP A 246 2.27 -29.45 -3.27
N SER A 247 3.48 -28.86 -3.21
CA SER A 247 4.75 -29.58 -3.09
C SER A 247 4.97 -30.17 -1.68
N PRO A 248 5.52 -31.40 -1.56
CA PRO A 248 5.88 -31.99 -0.27
C PRO A 248 7.05 -31.30 0.44
N THR A 249 7.70 -30.31 -0.18
CA THR A 249 8.79 -29.53 0.43
C THR A 249 8.31 -28.46 1.41
N VAL A 250 7.00 -28.18 1.45
CA VAL A 250 6.41 -27.14 2.31
C VAL A 250 6.78 -27.30 3.79
N PRO A 251 6.66 -28.49 4.43
CA PRO A 251 7.02 -28.66 5.83
C PRO A 251 8.49 -28.33 6.10
N THR A 252 9.41 -28.81 5.26
CA THR A 252 10.85 -28.54 5.39
C THR A 252 11.15 -27.05 5.28
N LEU A 253 10.58 -26.37 4.29
CA LEU A 253 10.78 -24.92 4.10
C LEU A 253 10.20 -24.10 5.26
N LEU A 254 9.06 -24.51 5.81
CA LEU A 254 8.45 -23.88 6.99
C LEU A 254 9.31 -24.09 8.23
N THR A 255 9.81 -25.30 8.47
CA THR A 255 10.71 -25.59 9.59
C THR A 255 11.97 -24.75 9.50
N ASP A 256 12.62 -24.69 8.34
CA ASP A 256 13.80 -23.86 8.12
C ASP A 256 13.53 -22.37 8.38
N TYR A 257 12.39 -21.87 7.90
CA TYR A 257 11.99 -20.48 8.12
C TYR A 257 11.76 -20.19 9.60
N ILE A 258 11.06 -21.07 10.32
CA ILE A 258 10.82 -20.90 11.76
C ILE A 258 12.15 -20.89 12.52
N LEU A 259 13.04 -21.85 12.24
CA LEU A 259 14.31 -21.96 12.95
C LEU A 259 15.30 -20.84 12.62
N LYS A 260 15.29 -20.31 11.39
CA LYS A 260 16.26 -19.26 10.98
C LYS A 260 15.76 -17.84 11.21
N VAL A 261 14.46 -17.60 11.05
CA VAL A 261 13.88 -16.24 11.05
C VAL A 261 13.12 -15.93 12.34
N ILE A 262 12.37 -16.90 12.87
CA ILE A 262 11.50 -16.68 14.04
C ILE A 262 12.22 -17.02 15.34
N CYS A 263 12.91 -18.15 15.38
CA CYS A 263 13.64 -18.66 16.54
C CYS A 263 15.12 -18.91 16.18
N PRO A 264 15.88 -17.88 15.79
CA PRO A 264 17.29 -18.04 15.46
C PRO A 264 18.01 -18.71 16.62
N THR A 265 18.59 -19.87 16.36
CA THR A 265 19.41 -20.58 17.35
C THR A 265 20.67 -19.74 17.55
N THR A 266 20.75 -19.03 18.67
CA THR A 266 21.97 -18.36 19.14
C THR A 266 23.07 -19.36 19.43
#